data_AF-A0A3G2R7D0-F1
#
_entry.id   AF-A0A3G2R7D0-F1
#
_cell.length_a   1.000
_cell.length_b   1.000
_cell.length_c   1.000
_cell.angle_alpha   90.00
_cell.angle_beta   90.00
_cell.angle_gamma   90.00
#
_symmetry.space_group_name_H-M   'P 1'
#
loop_
_entity.id
_entity.type
_entity.pdbx_description
1 polymer ?
#
loop_
_entity_poly.entity_id
_entity_poly.type
_entity_poly.pdbx_seq_one_letter_code
_entity_poly.pdbx_strand_id
1 'polypeptide(L)'
;MDKAKSSADVFVHYIQTPGLSFMFWIIALALLCYALSRGVQKGIEAWARFMMPLLYVLGFILIIRALTLGSPVNPDWSPLKGLDYLWSPRWSDLKWTSALAAAGQIFFTLSLGMGIIQNYASYLKPDDDIVLSATTTVFLNEFAEVILGGSIAIPIAYTFLGMDGIKSGVGLSFIALPNVFRMMPGGGIFGAFWFLVLFFAGFTSAIAMYNYLIALLEEDLNVPRKTGAILVFLLYILVGLPVGLEPALTKTADLAFLTELDNWVGSYLLVIMGLLEVIVVGWLFGSKRSLEEMNRGSYWKISEAFFNVMIKWVTPLAAAILLIFSTKDYIKAGYFKIIPSFVEKTPILVPWVQGARVLLLFILILGFTEAYVTIKRKYGKAQAGQSAKA
;
A
#
# COMPACT_ATOMS: atom_id res chain seq x y z
N MET A 1 18.72 22.14 28.24
CA MET A 1 18.15 22.16 26.88
C MET A 1 19.14 21.46 25.98
N ASP A 2 18.79 20.26 25.53
CA ASP A 2 19.68 19.40 24.77
C ASP A 2 20.04 20.06 23.42
N LYS A 3 21.30 19.97 23.00
CA LYS A 3 21.80 20.46 21.68
C LYS A 3 21.36 19.51 20.55
N ALA A 4 20.18 18.92 20.68
CA ALA A 4 19.70 17.86 19.81
C ALA A 4 19.08 18.45 18.55
N LYS A 5 19.53 17.96 17.38
CA LYS A 5 18.93 18.29 16.08
C LYS A 5 17.43 17.93 16.08
N SER A 6 16.60 18.74 15.44
CA SER A 6 15.17 18.42 15.24
C SER A 6 15.05 17.12 14.46
N SER A 7 14.09 16.25 14.78
CA SER A 7 13.86 15.03 13.98
C SER A 7 13.43 15.38 12.56
N ALA A 8 12.75 16.51 12.36
CA ALA A 8 12.42 17.04 11.05
C ALA A 8 13.69 17.35 10.26
N ASP A 9 14.65 18.05 10.87
CA ASP A 9 15.94 18.35 10.23
C ASP A 9 16.73 17.08 9.92
N VAL A 10 16.69 16.08 10.82
CA VAL A 10 17.32 14.78 10.58
C VAL A 10 16.68 14.07 9.40
N PHE A 11 15.35 14.04 9.32
CA PHE A 11 14.61 13.43 8.22
C PHE A 11 14.86 14.14 6.89
N VAL A 12 14.73 15.47 6.86
CA VAL A 12 14.99 16.30 5.68
C VAL A 12 16.44 16.12 5.22
N HIS A 13 17.41 16.15 6.14
CA HIS A 13 18.81 15.92 5.80
C HIS A 13 19.06 14.51 5.26
N TYR A 14 18.39 13.50 5.82
CA TYR A 14 18.49 12.12 5.39
C TYR A 14 17.97 11.91 3.96
N ILE A 15 16.82 12.49 3.60
CA ILE A 15 16.28 12.38 2.24
C ILE A 15 17.07 13.23 1.22
N GLN A 16 17.62 14.37 1.64
CA GLN A 16 18.42 15.25 0.78
C GLN A 16 19.88 14.80 0.59
N THR A 17 20.34 13.84 1.40
CA THR A 17 21.69 13.29 1.36
C THR A 17 21.63 11.84 0.90
N PRO A 18 21.74 11.57 -0.42
CA PRO A 18 21.36 10.29 -1.00
C PRO A 18 22.23 9.12 -0.54
N GLY A 19 23.41 9.35 0.06
CA GLY A 19 24.33 8.29 0.44
C GLY A 19 23.71 7.23 1.36
N LEU A 20 23.17 7.65 2.52
CA LEU A 20 22.58 6.71 3.48
C LEU A 20 21.23 6.19 3.02
N SER A 21 20.38 7.05 2.44
CA SER A 21 19.06 6.65 1.98
C SER A 21 19.13 5.64 0.83
N PHE A 22 20.02 5.83 -0.15
CA PHE A 22 20.26 4.85 -1.20
C PHE A 22 20.91 3.58 -0.67
N MET A 23 21.86 3.67 0.26
CA MET A 23 22.46 2.49 0.85
C MET A 23 21.40 1.55 1.46
N PHE A 24 20.53 2.08 2.34
CA PHE A 24 19.49 1.26 2.96
C PHE A 24 18.40 0.82 1.97
N TRP A 25 18.07 1.66 0.98
CA TRP A 25 17.14 1.27 -0.07
C TRP A 25 17.68 0.11 -0.91
N ILE A 26 18.94 0.17 -1.34
CA ILE A 26 19.59 -0.91 -2.09
C ILE A 26 19.72 -2.19 -1.25
N ILE A 27 20.02 -2.08 0.04
CA ILE A 27 20.02 -3.23 0.96
C ILE A 27 18.63 -3.87 1.00
N ALA A 28 17.57 -3.08 1.17
CA ALA A 28 16.20 -3.59 1.18
C ALA A 28 15.85 -4.29 -0.15
N LEU A 29 16.17 -3.68 -1.29
CA LEU A 29 15.98 -4.28 -2.61
C LEU A 29 16.78 -5.58 -2.80
N ALA A 30 18.01 -5.63 -2.30
CA ALA A 30 18.85 -6.83 -2.37
C ALA A 30 18.27 -7.96 -1.52
N LEU A 31 17.73 -7.65 -0.34
CA LEU A 31 17.03 -8.62 0.51
C LEU A 31 15.75 -9.14 -0.18
N LEU A 32 14.97 -8.28 -0.85
CA LEU A 32 13.82 -8.70 -1.65
C LEU A 32 14.24 -9.63 -2.80
N CYS A 33 15.26 -9.24 -3.57
CA CYS A 33 15.80 -10.05 -4.67
C CYS A 33 16.25 -11.43 -4.15
N TYR A 34 16.99 -11.46 -3.05
CA TYR A 34 17.43 -12.69 -2.41
C TYR A 34 16.25 -13.56 -1.96
N ALA A 35 15.28 -12.97 -1.25
CA ALA A 35 14.09 -13.67 -0.79
C ALA A 35 13.35 -14.32 -1.97
N LEU A 36 13.13 -13.58 -3.06
CA LEU A 36 12.26 -14.06 -4.14
C LEU A 36 12.95 -14.97 -5.14
N SER A 37 14.28 -14.88 -5.24
CA SER A 37 15.10 -15.82 -6.00
C SER A 37 14.97 -17.27 -5.52
N ARG A 38 14.46 -17.49 -4.29
CA ARG A 38 14.30 -18.80 -3.64
C ARG A 38 12.92 -19.43 -3.80
N GLY A 39 12.01 -18.80 -4.55
CA GLY A 39 10.65 -19.33 -4.75
C GLY A 39 9.66 -18.90 -3.66
N VAL A 40 8.42 -19.38 -3.78
CA VAL A 40 7.32 -19.02 -2.85
C VAL A 40 7.58 -19.61 -1.45
N GLN A 41 7.79 -20.93 -1.34
CA GLN A 41 7.92 -21.61 -0.03
C GLN A 41 9.19 -21.23 0.74
N LYS A 42 10.35 -21.29 0.08
CA LYS A 42 11.67 -21.03 0.71
C LYS A 42 12.03 -19.53 0.75
N GLY A 43 11.26 -18.71 0.05
CA GLY A 43 11.37 -17.25 0.04
C GLY A 43 10.20 -16.64 0.80
N ILE A 44 9.17 -16.25 0.06
CA ILE A 44 7.99 -15.50 0.54
C ILE A 44 7.45 -16.04 1.86
N GLU A 45 7.10 -17.33 1.90
CA GLU A 45 6.47 -17.95 3.06
C GLU A 45 7.43 -18.05 4.25
N ALA A 46 8.74 -18.24 4.02
CA ALA A 46 9.73 -18.29 5.09
C ALA A 46 9.91 -16.92 5.78
N TRP A 47 9.95 -15.84 5.00
CA TRP A 47 10.05 -14.48 5.53
C TRP A 47 8.75 -14.07 6.23
N ALA A 48 7.59 -14.31 5.62
CA ALA A 48 6.29 -13.99 6.20
C ALA A 48 6.01 -14.76 7.50
N ARG A 49 6.38 -16.05 7.58
CA ARG A 49 6.24 -16.87 8.80
C ARG A 49 7.03 -16.34 9.99
N PHE A 50 8.11 -15.58 9.75
CA PHE A 50 8.89 -14.96 10.82
C PHE A 50 8.42 -13.52 11.10
N MET A 51 8.29 -12.70 10.06
CA MET A 51 8.01 -11.27 10.18
C MET A 51 6.59 -10.99 10.68
N MET A 52 5.58 -11.72 10.19
CA MET A 52 4.19 -11.45 10.55
C MET A 52 3.90 -11.72 12.03
N PRO A 53 4.24 -12.89 12.61
CA PRO A 53 4.04 -13.10 14.05
C PRO A 53 4.81 -12.10 14.91
N LEU A 54 6.05 -11.78 14.52
CA LEU A 54 6.88 -10.83 15.26
C LEU A 54 6.29 -9.41 15.22
N LEU A 55 5.72 -9.00 14.08
CA LEU A 55 4.99 -7.73 13.95
C LEU A 55 3.87 -7.64 14.99
N TYR A 56 3.03 -8.67 15.12
CA TYR A 56 1.95 -8.67 16.12
C TYR A 56 2.51 -8.63 17.55
N VAL A 57 3.53 -9.43 17.86
CA VAL A 57 4.16 -9.44 19.19
C VAL A 57 4.71 -8.06 19.56
N LEU A 58 5.47 -7.44 18.66
CA LEU A 58 6.01 -6.10 18.88
C LEU A 58 4.90 -5.05 18.97
N GLY A 59 3.85 -5.17 18.15
CA GLY A 59 2.68 -4.31 18.20
C GLY A 59 1.98 -4.37 19.57
N PHE A 60 1.78 -5.56 20.14
CA PHE A 60 1.21 -5.70 21.48
C PHE A 60 2.10 -5.10 22.58
N ILE A 61 3.43 -5.29 22.49
CA ILE A 61 4.37 -4.65 23.42
C ILE A 61 4.26 -3.12 23.33
N LEU A 62 4.16 -2.58 22.12
CA LEU A 62 4.01 -1.15 21.88
C LEU A 62 2.67 -0.61 22.38
N ILE A 63 1.56 -1.37 22.26
CA ILE A 63 0.28 -0.99 22.87
C ILE A 63 0.41 -0.91 24.38
N ILE A 64 0.96 -1.94 25.03
CA ILE A 64 1.14 -1.94 26.49
C ILE A 64 1.97 -0.72 26.89
N ARG A 65 3.04 -0.42 26.14
CA ARG A 65 3.82 0.79 26.39
C ARG A 65 2.99 2.05 26.19
N ALA A 66 2.29 2.19 25.07
CA ALA A 66 1.47 3.35 24.74
C ALA A 66 0.47 3.67 25.85
N LEU A 67 -0.21 2.64 26.39
CA LEU A 67 -1.22 2.79 27.43
C LEU A 67 -0.64 3.05 28.83
N THR A 68 0.65 2.77 29.06
CA THR A 68 1.32 2.95 30.36
C THR A 68 2.15 4.22 30.45
N LEU A 69 2.04 5.14 29.48
CA LEU A 69 2.84 6.38 29.46
C LEU A 69 2.44 7.41 30.52
N GLY A 70 1.24 7.32 31.09
CA GLY A 70 0.71 8.34 31.99
C GLY A 70 0.54 9.69 31.28
N SER A 71 0.78 10.79 31.99
CA SER A 71 0.67 12.16 31.45
C SER A 71 1.97 12.94 31.65
N PRO A 72 3.06 12.62 30.93
CA PRO A 72 4.41 13.10 31.23
C PRO A 72 4.66 14.56 30.84
N VAL A 73 3.86 15.13 29.93
CA VAL A 73 4.04 16.50 29.41
C VAL A 73 2.95 17.44 29.92
N ASN A 74 1.69 17.03 29.82
CA ASN A 74 0.53 17.80 30.27
C ASN A 74 -0.45 16.86 30.97
N PRO A 75 -0.96 17.18 32.19
CA PRO A 75 -1.95 16.36 32.90
C PRO A 75 -3.18 16.00 32.06
N ASP A 76 -3.61 16.88 31.15
CA ASP A 76 -4.77 16.68 30.28
C ASP A 76 -4.47 15.75 29.09
N TRP A 77 -3.20 15.43 28.85
CA TRP A 77 -2.75 14.57 27.75
C TRP A 77 -2.37 13.21 28.28
N SER A 78 -3.27 12.25 28.10
CA SER A 78 -3.07 10.86 28.49
C SER A 78 -3.32 9.91 27.32
N PRO A 79 -2.80 8.67 27.39
CA PRO A 79 -3.07 7.65 26.39
C PRO A 79 -4.56 7.37 26.21
N LEU A 80 -5.33 7.40 27.30
CA LEU A 80 -6.78 7.23 27.25
C LEU A 80 -7.48 8.37 26.50
N LYS A 81 -7.00 9.61 26.62
CA LYS A 81 -7.49 10.74 25.81
C LYS A 81 -7.10 10.62 24.34
N GLY A 82 -5.93 10.06 24.06
CA GLY A 82 -5.54 9.72 22.69
C GLY A 82 -6.41 8.63 22.08
N LEU A 83 -6.78 7.60 22.85
CA LEU A 83 -7.75 6.59 22.43
C LEU A 83 -9.16 7.17 22.27
N ASP A 84 -9.59 8.03 23.18
CA ASP A 84 -10.87 8.75 23.08
C ASP A 84 -10.89 9.59 21.80
N TYR A 85 -9.80 10.30 21.48
CA TYR A 85 -9.67 11.02 20.22
C TYR A 85 -9.76 10.10 18.97
N LEU A 86 -9.19 8.89 19.03
CA LEU A 86 -9.20 7.95 17.92
C LEU A 86 -10.59 7.29 17.72
N TRP A 87 -11.20 6.84 18.82
CA TRP A 87 -12.35 5.94 18.78
C TRP A 87 -13.70 6.63 19.02
N SER A 88 -13.72 7.82 19.61
CA SER A 88 -14.97 8.55 19.82
C SER A 88 -15.49 9.11 18.51
N PRO A 89 -16.67 8.67 18.04
CA PRO A 89 -17.18 9.04 16.74
C PRO A 89 -17.57 10.52 16.73
N ARG A 90 -16.97 11.27 15.81
CA ARG A 90 -17.32 12.66 15.53
C ARG A 90 -18.21 12.71 14.30
N TRP A 91 -19.53 12.68 14.50
CA TRP A 91 -20.50 12.68 13.41
C TRP A 91 -20.42 13.95 12.53
N SER A 92 -19.92 15.07 13.08
CA SER A 92 -19.62 16.29 12.32
C SER A 92 -18.51 16.11 11.28
N ASP A 93 -17.65 15.12 11.48
CA ASP A 93 -16.51 14.82 10.61
C ASP A 93 -16.88 13.79 9.53
N LEU A 94 -18.07 13.17 9.64
CA LEU A 94 -18.62 12.27 8.63
C LEU A 94 -19.14 13.06 7.43
N LYS A 95 -18.20 13.63 6.68
CA LYS A 95 -18.44 14.35 5.43
C LYS A 95 -18.14 13.44 4.26
N TRP A 96 -18.64 13.83 3.10
CA TRP A 96 -18.38 13.13 1.84
C TRP A 96 -16.87 12.92 1.57
N THR A 97 -16.05 13.94 1.85
CA THR A 97 -14.58 13.86 1.71
C THR A 97 -13.95 12.79 2.61
N SER A 98 -14.50 12.60 3.82
CA SER A 98 -14.01 11.59 4.76
C SER A 98 -14.36 10.18 4.30
N ALA A 99 -15.57 9.98 3.75
CA ALA A 99 -15.97 8.71 3.17
C ALA A 99 -15.11 8.34 1.95
N LEU A 100 -14.79 9.32 1.10
CA LEU A 100 -13.89 9.16 -0.05
C LEU A 100 -12.48 8.73 0.39
N ALA A 101 -11.91 9.41 1.39
CA ALA A 101 -10.60 9.07 1.94
C ALA A 101 -10.56 7.66 2.55
N ALA A 102 -11.57 7.30 3.34
CA ALA A 102 -11.68 5.98 3.96
C ALA A 102 -11.77 4.87 2.92
N ALA A 103 -12.60 5.03 1.89
CA ALA A 103 -12.72 4.04 0.83
C ALA A 103 -11.43 3.91 0.01
N GLY A 104 -10.75 5.01 -0.34
CA GLY A 104 -9.44 4.97 -0.99
C GLY A 104 -8.40 4.17 -0.18
N GLN A 105 -8.35 4.42 1.14
CA GLN A 105 -7.46 3.70 2.06
C GLN A 105 -7.72 2.19 2.05
N ILE A 106 -8.99 1.76 2.07
CA ILE A 106 -9.36 0.33 2.07
C ILE A 106 -8.88 -0.37 0.78
N PHE A 107 -9.00 0.27 -0.39
CA PHE A 107 -8.47 -0.31 -1.63
C PHE A 107 -6.95 -0.48 -1.59
N PHE A 108 -6.24 0.56 -1.11
CA PHE A 108 -4.79 0.54 -1.05
C PHE A 108 -4.26 -0.50 -0.06
N THR A 109 -4.77 -0.50 1.17
CA THR A 109 -4.26 -1.40 2.23
C THR A 109 -4.51 -2.87 1.90
N LEU A 110 -5.63 -3.20 1.26
CA LEU A 110 -5.97 -4.56 0.86
C LEU A 110 -5.32 -4.98 -0.49
N SER A 111 -4.50 -4.14 -1.10
CA SER A 111 -3.82 -4.40 -2.38
C SER A 111 -4.80 -4.73 -3.53
N LEU A 112 -5.99 -4.13 -3.52
CA LEU A 112 -7.04 -4.36 -4.51
C LEU A 112 -6.80 -3.53 -5.78
N GLY A 113 -7.13 -4.08 -6.94
CA GLY A 113 -6.90 -3.43 -8.25
C GLY A 113 -5.44 -3.42 -8.73
N MET A 114 -4.53 -4.12 -8.02
CA MET A 114 -3.11 -4.22 -8.37
C MET A 114 -2.71 -5.55 -9.03
N GLY A 115 -3.61 -6.53 -9.13
CA GLY A 115 -3.29 -7.87 -9.63
C GLY A 115 -2.51 -8.77 -8.64
N ILE A 116 -2.11 -8.23 -7.49
CA ILE A 116 -1.27 -8.92 -6.49
C ILE A 116 -2.04 -10.07 -5.84
N ILE A 117 -3.29 -9.82 -5.43
CA ILE A 117 -4.13 -10.84 -4.79
C ILE A 117 -4.43 -11.98 -5.76
N GLN A 118 -4.70 -11.67 -7.03
CA GLN A 118 -4.90 -12.66 -8.09
C GLN A 118 -3.64 -13.49 -8.32
N ASN A 119 -2.46 -12.87 -8.28
CA ASN A 119 -1.20 -13.60 -8.36
C ASN A 119 -1.02 -14.56 -7.18
N TYR A 120 -1.33 -14.15 -5.96
CA TYR A 120 -1.28 -15.09 -4.83
C TYR A 120 -2.33 -16.21 -4.93
N ALA A 121 -3.55 -15.87 -5.34
CA ALA A 121 -4.61 -16.84 -5.56
C ALA A 121 -4.26 -17.87 -6.65
N SER A 122 -3.42 -17.52 -7.63
CA SER A 122 -2.98 -18.44 -8.69
C SER A 122 -2.13 -19.62 -8.20
N TYR A 123 -1.56 -19.53 -6.99
CA TYR A 123 -0.82 -20.63 -6.36
C TYR A 123 -1.70 -21.56 -5.52
N LEU A 124 -2.98 -21.24 -5.34
CA LEU A 124 -3.93 -22.06 -4.59
C LEU A 124 -4.43 -23.24 -5.41
N LYS A 125 -4.85 -24.30 -4.71
CA LYS A 125 -5.52 -25.45 -5.34
C LYS A 125 -6.99 -25.13 -5.59
N PRO A 126 -7.64 -25.82 -6.56
CA PRO A 126 -9.04 -25.57 -6.89
C PRO A 126 -10.05 -25.75 -5.74
N ASP A 127 -9.70 -26.54 -4.72
CA ASP A 127 -10.59 -26.84 -3.59
C ASP A 127 -10.07 -26.23 -2.26
N ASP A 128 -9.13 -25.28 -2.32
CA ASP A 128 -8.71 -24.52 -1.13
C ASP A 128 -9.82 -23.51 -0.74
N ASP A 129 -10.06 -23.34 0.56
CA ASP A 129 -11.07 -22.39 1.06
C ASP A 129 -10.61 -20.93 0.91
N ILE A 130 -11.02 -20.31 -0.20
CA ILE A 130 -10.72 -18.91 -0.50
C ILE A 130 -11.55 -17.93 0.32
N VAL A 131 -12.75 -18.33 0.79
CA VAL A 131 -13.63 -17.46 1.60
C VAL A 131 -13.02 -17.22 2.97
N LEU A 132 -12.57 -18.28 3.63
CA LEU A 132 -11.84 -18.20 4.89
C LEU A 132 -10.54 -17.42 4.70
N SER A 133 -9.75 -17.77 3.69
CA SER A 133 -8.47 -17.11 3.41
C SER A 133 -8.62 -15.61 3.19
N ALA A 134 -9.60 -15.17 2.38
CA ALA A 134 -9.87 -13.77 2.13
C ALA A 134 -10.35 -13.05 3.41
N THR A 135 -11.30 -13.64 4.14
CA THR A 135 -11.85 -13.01 5.35
C THR A 135 -10.79 -12.86 6.44
N THR A 136 -9.98 -13.90 6.67
CA THR A 136 -8.88 -13.86 7.64
C THR A 136 -7.79 -12.86 7.22
N THR A 137 -7.46 -12.78 5.94
CA THR A 137 -6.48 -11.81 5.42
C THR A 137 -6.94 -10.38 5.68
N VAL A 138 -8.19 -10.05 5.33
CA VAL A 138 -8.78 -8.72 5.58
C VAL A 138 -8.79 -8.42 7.08
N PHE A 139 -9.27 -9.34 7.91
CA PHE A 139 -9.31 -9.14 9.36
C PHE A 139 -7.92 -8.89 9.96
N LEU A 140 -6.93 -9.72 9.61
CA LEU A 140 -5.57 -9.60 10.14
C LEU A 140 -4.88 -8.31 9.67
N ASN A 141 -5.17 -7.86 8.45
CA ASN A 141 -4.68 -6.59 7.92
C ASN A 141 -5.24 -5.41 8.73
N GLU A 142 -6.56 -5.31 8.84
CA GLU A 142 -7.21 -4.22 9.58
C GLU A 142 -6.89 -4.25 11.08
N PHE A 143 -6.73 -5.45 11.65
CA PHE A 143 -6.27 -5.58 13.03
C PHE A 143 -4.85 -5.02 13.20
N ALA A 144 -3.93 -5.29 12.27
CA ALA A 144 -2.58 -4.73 12.34
C ALA A 144 -2.55 -3.21 12.11
N GLU A 145 -3.22 -2.71 11.09
CA GLU A 145 -3.18 -1.30 10.73
C GLU A 145 -4.03 -0.43 11.67
N VAL A 146 -5.32 -0.73 11.74
CA VAL A 146 -6.31 0.13 12.40
C VAL A 146 -6.28 -0.07 13.91
N ILE A 147 -6.27 -1.33 14.36
CA ILE A 147 -6.27 -1.62 15.80
C ILE A 147 -4.88 -1.41 16.39
N LEU A 148 -3.83 -2.09 15.89
CA LEU A 148 -2.49 -1.94 16.46
C LEU A 148 -1.85 -0.60 16.09
N GLY A 149 -1.69 -0.31 14.80
CA GLY A 149 -1.04 0.91 14.33
C GLY A 149 -1.70 2.18 14.87
N GLY A 150 -3.02 2.29 14.74
CA GLY A 150 -3.81 3.40 15.28
C GLY A 150 -3.67 3.55 16.80
N SER A 151 -3.80 2.47 17.57
CA SER A 151 -3.72 2.50 19.04
C SER A 151 -2.30 2.64 19.59
N ILE A 152 -1.28 2.56 18.74
CA ILE A 152 0.11 2.89 19.11
C ILE A 152 0.38 4.35 18.77
N ALA A 153 0.27 4.72 17.50
CA ALA A 153 0.75 6.01 17.01
C ALA A 153 -0.04 7.18 17.59
N ILE A 154 -1.37 7.10 17.62
CA ILE A 154 -2.24 8.19 18.03
C ILE A 154 -2.15 8.44 19.54
N PRO A 155 -2.25 7.44 20.44
CA PRO A 155 -2.09 7.66 21.87
C PRO A 155 -0.71 8.16 22.27
N ILE A 156 0.36 7.64 21.65
CA ILE A 156 1.73 8.10 21.91
C ILE A 156 1.89 9.57 21.50
N ALA A 157 1.46 9.93 20.29
CA ALA A 157 1.55 11.30 19.82
C ALA A 157 0.68 12.26 20.66
N TYR A 158 -0.56 11.89 20.96
CA TYR A 158 -1.45 12.70 21.80
C TYR A 158 -0.83 12.98 23.17
N THR A 159 -0.26 11.96 23.82
CA THR A 159 0.30 12.06 25.18
C THR A 159 1.46 13.05 25.29
N PHE A 160 2.24 13.22 24.22
CA PHE A 160 3.44 14.07 24.24
C PHE A 160 3.30 15.38 23.46
N LEU A 161 2.41 15.43 22.46
CA LEU A 161 2.28 16.54 21.51
C LEU A 161 0.86 17.13 21.47
N GLY A 162 -0.11 16.53 22.17
CA GLY A 162 -1.52 16.91 22.10
C GLY A 162 -2.14 16.66 20.73
N MET A 163 -3.31 17.26 20.49
CA MET A 163 -4.06 17.09 19.23
C MET A 163 -3.29 17.59 18.00
N ASP A 164 -2.44 18.60 18.14
CA ASP A 164 -1.73 19.20 17.01
C ASP A 164 -0.61 18.29 16.48
N GLY A 165 -0.03 17.43 17.32
CA GLY A 165 1.00 16.48 16.92
C GLY A 165 0.52 15.28 16.10
N ILE A 166 -0.79 15.10 15.95
CA ILE A 166 -1.40 13.94 15.26
C ILE A 166 -1.57 14.20 13.76
N LYS A 167 -1.44 15.45 13.31
CA LYS A 167 -1.91 15.92 11.98
C LYS A 167 -0.97 15.64 10.79
N SER A 168 -0.11 14.63 10.82
CA SER A 168 0.81 14.38 9.70
C SER A 168 0.90 12.90 9.36
N GLY A 169 0.64 12.47 8.11
CA GLY A 169 0.70 11.06 7.70
C GLY A 169 2.10 10.45 7.88
N VAL A 170 2.94 10.52 6.82
CA VAL A 170 4.36 10.11 6.90
C VAL A 170 5.11 10.88 8.00
N GLY A 171 4.73 12.14 8.23
CA GLY A 171 5.30 12.96 9.30
C GLY A 171 5.07 12.39 10.70
N LEU A 172 3.96 11.72 10.99
CA LEU A 172 3.73 11.12 12.31
C LEU A 172 4.75 10.03 12.57
N SER A 173 4.93 9.12 11.61
CA SER A 173 5.83 7.98 11.75
C SER A 173 7.32 8.36 11.76
N PHE A 174 7.73 9.34 10.95
CA PHE A 174 9.15 9.65 10.73
C PHE A 174 9.63 10.96 11.36
N ILE A 175 8.73 11.84 11.82
CA ILE A 175 9.08 13.12 12.44
C ILE A 175 8.55 13.17 13.87
N ALA A 176 7.23 12.99 14.05
CA ALA A 176 6.57 13.20 15.33
C ALA A 176 6.90 12.09 16.34
N LEU A 177 6.70 10.81 16.00
CA LEU A 177 6.98 9.70 16.90
C LEU A 177 8.47 9.58 17.28
N PRO A 178 9.44 9.78 16.37
CA PRO A 178 10.84 9.84 16.76
C PRO A 178 11.15 10.94 17.77
N ASN A 179 10.48 12.10 17.70
CA ASN A 179 10.58 13.11 18.76
C ASN A 179 10.07 12.60 20.09
N VAL A 180 8.90 11.96 20.07
CA VAL A 180 8.27 11.42 21.28
C VAL A 180 9.14 10.34 21.92
N PHE A 181 9.71 9.42 21.14
CA PHE A 181 10.60 8.39 21.66
C PHE A 181 11.84 8.96 22.35
N ARG A 182 12.35 10.13 21.95
CA ARG A 182 13.46 10.77 22.68
C ARG A 182 13.07 11.26 24.07
N MET A 183 11.82 11.62 24.27
CA MET A 183 11.29 12.10 25.55
C MET A 183 10.80 10.94 26.44
N MET A 184 10.63 9.75 25.87
CA MET A 184 10.07 8.60 26.54
C MET A 184 11.16 7.81 27.31
N PRO A 185 10.93 7.43 28.58
CA PRO A 185 11.79 6.46 29.25
C PRO A 185 11.86 5.14 28.47
N GLY A 186 13.09 4.67 28.18
CA GLY A 186 13.31 3.49 27.34
C GLY A 186 13.01 3.71 25.85
N GLY A 187 12.79 4.96 25.40
CA GLY A 187 12.26 5.23 24.08
C GLY A 187 13.16 4.85 22.91
N GLY A 188 14.46 4.65 23.11
CA GLY A 188 15.32 4.02 22.09
C GLY A 188 14.88 2.58 21.74
N ILE A 189 14.47 1.80 22.74
CA ILE A 189 13.97 0.42 22.55
C ILE A 189 12.61 0.45 21.86
N PHE A 190 11.68 1.28 22.34
CA PHE A 190 10.34 1.37 21.76
C PHE A 190 10.34 1.99 20.36
N GLY A 191 11.24 2.95 20.10
CA GLY A 191 11.48 3.47 18.77
C GLY A 191 12.03 2.40 17.82
N ALA A 192 12.95 1.55 18.28
CA ALA A 192 13.42 0.41 17.48
C ALA A 192 12.28 -0.57 17.16
N PHE A 193 11.42 -0.90 18.13
CA PHE A 193 10.25 -1.75 17.88
C PHE A 193 9.28 -1.13 16.89
N TRP A 194 9.01 0.18 16.99
CA TRP A 194 8.17 0.91 16.04
C TRP A 194 8.69 0.82 14.61
N PHE A 195 9.97 1.10 14.40
CA PHE A 195 10.56 1.02 13.07
C PHE A 195 10.71 -0.41 12.56
N LEU A 196 10.87 -1.40 13.46
CA LEU A 196 10.83 -2.82 13.07
C LEU A 196 9.42 -3.24 12.60
N VAL A 197 8.37 -2.80 13.28
CA VAL A 197 6.98 -3.04 12.85
C VAL A 197 6.74 -2.42 11.47
N LEU A 198 7.13 -1.16 11.26
CA LEU A 198 7.02 -0.50 9.96
C LEU A 198 7.84 -1.22 8.88
N PHE A 199 9.06 -1.65 9.21
CA PHE A 199 9.90 -2.39 8.28
C PHE A 199 9.28 -3.74 7.90
N PHE A 200 8.81 -4.52 8.86
CA PHE A 200 8.16 -5.81 8.58
C PHE A 200 6.93 -5.63 7.72
N ALA A 201 6.04 -4.69 8.06
CA ALA A 201 4.84 -4.39 7.27
C ALA A 201 5.19 -4.00 5.82
N GLY A 202 6.09 -3.01 5.66
CA GLY A 202 6.48 -2.53 4.33
C GLY A 202 7.24 -3.58 3.51
N PHE A 203 8.11 -4.37 4.15
CA PHE A 203 8.90 -5.40 3.49
C PHE A 203 8.04 -6.58 3.02
N THR A 204 7.07 -7.03 3.82
CA THR A 204 6.14 -8.10 3.39
C THR A 204 5.23 -7.66 2.25
N SER A 205 4.78 -6.40 2.23
CA SER A 205 4.03 -5.85 1.10
C SER A 205 4.90 -5.74 -0.15
N ALA A 206 6.15 -5.28 -0.01
CA ALA A 206 7.09 -5.21 -1.11
C ALA A 206 7.43 -6.60 -1.69
N ILE A 207 7.49 -7.65 -0.85
CA ILE A 207 7.61 -9.03 -1.32
C ILE A 207 6.47 -9.39 -2.30
N ALA A 208 5.23 -9.02 -1.98
CA ALA A 208 4.08 -9.33 -2.84
C ALA A 208 4.16 -8.61 -4.20
N MET A 209 4.46 -7.31 -4.19
CA MET A 209 4.61 -6.50 -5.40
C MET A 209 5.76 -6.99 -6.29
N TYR A 210 6.87 -7.39 -5.67
CA TYR A 210 8.04 -7.91 -6.37
C TYR A 210 7.74 -9.28 -6.99
N ASN A 211 7.05 -10.17 -6.26
CA ASN A 211 6.71 -11.50 -6.76
C ASN A 211 5.81 -11.44 -7.98
N TYR A 212 4.85 -10.51 -8.00
CA TYR A 212 3.97 -10.29 -9.12
C TYR A 212 4.74 -10.08 -10.44
N LEU A 213 5.75 -9.20 -10.41
CA LEU A 213 6.57 -8.94 -11.60
C LEU A 213 7.45 -10.12 -11.99
N ILE A 214 7.99 -10.87 -11.03
CA ILE A 214 8.72 -12.10 -11.33
C ILE A 214 7.81 -13.11 -12.02
N ALA A 215 6.59 -13.30 -11.51
CA ALA A 215 5.62 -14.23 -12.08
C ALA A 215 5.24 -13.82 -13.51
N LEU A 216 5.03 -12.53 -13.77
CA LEU A 216 4.81 -12.01 -15.12
C LEU A 216 5.98 -12.37 -16.07
N LEU A 217 7.23 -12.13 -15.65
CA LEU A 217 8.41 -12.48 -16.45
C LEU A 217 8.56 -13.99 -16.66
N GLU A 218 8.24 -14.79 -15.65
CA GLU A 218 8.33 -16.25 -15.67
C GLU A 218 7.28 -16.87 -16.59
N GLU A 219 6.02 -16.43 -16.51
CA GLU A 219 4.90 -17.00 -17.24
C GLU A 219 4.78 -16.50 -18.67
N ASP A 220 5.02 -15.20 -18.92
CA ASP A 220 4.79 -14.60 -20.23
C ASP A 220 6.04 -14.51 -21.08
N LEU A 221 7.21 -14.35 -20.45
CA LEU A 221 8.50 -14.24 -21.12
C LEU A 221 9.41 -15.47 -20.92
N ASN A 222 8.97 -16.49 -20.18
CA ASN A 222 9.75 -17.71 -19.88
C ASN A 222 11.12 -17.42 -19.24
N VAL A 223 11.22 -16.32 -18.49
CA VAL A 223 12.47 -15.96 -17.79
C VAL A 223 12.61 -16.80 -16.52
N PRO A 224 13.75 -17.48 -16.30
CA PRO A 224 13.96 -18.23 -15.06
C PRO A 224 13.84 -17.31 -13.84
N ARG A 225 13.13 -17.75 -12.79
CA ARG A 225 12.84 -16.97 -11.58
C ARG A 225 14.03 -16.23 -10.97
N LYS A 226 15.21 -16.85 -10.91
CA LYS A 226 16.43 -16.18 -10.37
C LYS A 226 16.85 -14.99 -11.23
N THR A 227 16.81 -15.15 -12.55
CA THR A 227 17.08 -14.08 -13.50
C THR A 227 15.98 -13.02 -13.44
N GLY A 228 14.71 -13.42 -13.38
CA GLY A 228 13.58 -12.52 -13.19
C GLY A 228 13.73 -11.68 -11.92
N ALA A 229 14.17 -12.29 -10.81
CA ALA A 229 14.43 -11.57 -9.57
C ALA A 229 15.52 -10.50 -9.76
N ILE A 230 16.61 -10.78 -10.47
CA ILE A 230 17.66 -9.79 -10.75
C ILE A 230 17.15 -8.69 -11.69
N LEU A 231 16.35 -9.02 -12.70
CA LEU A 231 15.77 -8.04 -13.62
C LEU A 231 14.83 -7.07 -12.89
N VAL A 232 13.98 -7.57 -12.00
CA VAL A 232 13.10 -6.72 -11.19
C VAL A 232 13.90 -5.85 -10.21
N PHE A 233 15.01 -6.35 -9.66
CA PHE A 233 15.91 -5.57 -8.81
C PHE A 233 16.46 -4.35 -9.58
N LEU A 234 16.99 -4.59 -10.78
CA LEU A 234 17.51 -3.53 -11.65
C LEU A 234 16.39 -2.58 -12.11
N LEU A 235 15.20 -3.10 -12.40
CA LEU A 235 14.04 -2.30 -12.77
C LEU A 235 13.62 -1.37 -11.63
N TYR A 236 13.56 -1.85 -10.39
CA TYR A 236 13.20 -1.03 -9.23
C TYR A 236 14.23 0.06 -8.96
N ILE A 237 15.53 -0.22 -9.18
CA ILE A 237 16.56 0.82 -9.14
C ILE A 237 16.29 1.85 -10.22
N LEU A 238 16.14 1.43 -11.49
CA LEU A 238 15.97 2.35 -12.61
C LEU A 238 14.75 3.25 -12.46
N VAL A 239 13.60 2.66 -12.11
CA VAL A 239 12.30 3.34 -12.03
C VAL A 239 12.15 4.12 -10.73
N GLY A 240 12.72 3.64 -9.63
CA GLY A 240 12.64 4.27 -8.31
C GLY A 240 13.70 5.34 -8.06
N LEU A 241 14.80 5.36 -8.81
CA LEU A 241 15.90 6.31 -8.62
C LEU A 241 15.45 7.78 -8.57
N PRO A 242 14.51 8.24 -9.42
CA PRO A 242 14.04 9.63 -9.36
C PRO A 242 13.49 10.04 -7.99
N VAL A 243 12.87 9.12 -7.23
CA VAL A 243 12.27 9.40 -5.92
C VAL A 243 13.31 9.92 -4.92
N GLY A 244 14.52 9.35 -4.89
CA GLY A 244 15.57 9.82 -3.99
C GLY A 244 16.55 10.81 -4.61
N LEU A 245 16.60 10.93 -5.95
CA LEU A 245 17.35 12.00 -6.59
C LEU A 245 16.64 13.36 -6.48
N GLU A 246 15.31 13.39 -6.49
CA GLU A 246 14.57 14.65 -6.41
C GLU A 246 14.97 15.47 -5.18
N PRO A 247 14.80 15.02 -3.92
CA PRO A 247 15.18 15.82 -2.75
C PRO A 247 16.67 16.18 -2.74
N ALA A 248 17.52 15.27 -3.25
CA ALA A 248 18.96 15.49 -3.31
C ALA A 248 19.36 16.63 -4.25
N LEU A 249 18.65 16.79 -5.37
CA LEU A 249 18.93 17.79 -6.40
C LEU A 249 18.16 19.09 -6.18
N THR A 250 16.90 19.02 -5.75
CA THR A 250 16.03 20.20 -5.56
C THR A 250 16.22 20.86 -4.21
N LYS A 251 16.82 20.14 -3.24
CA LYS A 251 16.94 20.55 -1.83
C LYS A 251 15.58 20.86 -1.19
N THR A 252 14.51 20.21 -1.67
CA THR A 252 13.18 20.24 -1.05
C THR A 252 12.92 18.93 -0.29
N ALA A 253 11.81 18.87 0.44
CA ALA A 253 11.32 17.68 1.13
C ALA A 253 9.91 17.27 0.62
N ASP A 254 9.50 17.81 -0.53
CA ASP A 254 8.13 17.75 -1.04
C ASP A 254 7.80 16.44 -1.77
N LEU A 255 8.83 15.70 -2.24
CA LEU A 255 8.71 14.39 -2.90
C LEU A 255 7.69 14.36 -4.06
N ALA A 256 7.69 15.40 -4.90
CA ALA A 256 6.69 15.62 -5.95
C ALA A 256 6.59 14.48 -6.98
N PHE A 257 7.70 13.84 -7.34
CA PHE A 257 7.73 12.67 -8.23
C PHE A 257 6.96 11.50 -7.62
N LEU A 258 7.23 11.19 -6.35
CA LEU A 258 6.55 10.13 -5.62
C LEU A 258 5.07 10.47 -5.44
N THR A 259 4.77 11.70 -5.03
CA THR A 259 3.39 12.18 -4.87
C THR A 259 2.60 12.08 -6.17
N GLU A 260 3.16 12.44 -7.32
CA GLU A 260 2.46 12.31 -8.60
C GLU A 260 2.15 10.84 -8.93
N LEU A 261 3.13 9.93 -8.76
CA LEU A 261 2.92 8.51 -8.98
C LEU A 261 1.90 7.91 -7.99
N ASP A 262 1.98 8.26 -6.72
CA ASP A 262 1.10 7.75 -5.67
C ASP A 262 -0.35 8.20 -5.86
N ASN A 263 -0.57 9.45 -6.28
CA ASN A 263 -1.92 9.93 -6.60
C ASN A 263 -2.53 9.13 -7.77
N TRP A 264 -1.80 8.97 -8.88
CA TRP A 264 -2.35 8.25 -10.04
C TRP A 264 -2.44 6.75 -9.81
N VAL A 265 -1.36 6.11 -9.37
CA VAL A 265 -1.24 4.65 -9.27
C VAL A 265 -1.69 4.12 -7.92
N GLY A 266 -1.34 4.78 -6.83
CA GLY A 266 -1.66 4.36 -5.45
C GLY A 266 -3.06 4.75 -5.00
N SER A 267 -3.77 5.61 -5.74
CA SER A 267 -5.12 6.04 -5.38
C SER A 267 -6.11 5.94 -6.54
N TYR A 268 -5.92 6.70 -7.62
CA TYR A 268 -6.95 6.87 -8.64
C TYR A 268 -7.17 5.64 -9.53
N LEU A 269 -6.11 5.08 -10.10
CA LEU A 269 -6.18 3.94 -11.02
C LEU A 269 -6.58 2.63 -10.31
N LEU A 270 -6.27 2.45 -9.02
CA LEU A 270 -6.70 1.27 -8.26
C LEU A 270 -8.21 1.14 -8.21
N VAL A 271 -8.91 2.27 -7.99
CA VAL A 271 -10.37 2.29 -7.93
C VAL A 271 -10.96 1.95 -9.29
N ILE A 272 -10.36 2.44 -10.38
CA ILE A 272 -10.77 2.09 -11.75
C ILE A 272 -10.59 0.59 -11.97
N MET A 273 -9.42 0.04 -11.67
CA MET A 273 -9.13 -1.38 -11.86
C MET A 273 -10.03 -2.26 -11.00
N GLY A 274 -10.25 -1.91 -9.73
CA GLY A 274 -11.17 -2.62 -8.85
C GLY A 274 -12.62 -2.59 -9.33
N LEU A 275 -13.08 -1.45 -9.88
CA LEU A 275 -14.41 -1.38 -10.51
C LEU A 275 -14.51 -2.32 -11.72
N LEU A 276 -13.47 -2.36 -12.57
CA LEU A 276 -13.43 -3.27 -13.70
C LEU A 276 -13.44 -4.74 -13.26
N GLU A 277 -12.64 -5.10 -12.24
CA GLU A 277 -12.61 -6.45 -11.66
C GLU A 277 -13.98 -6.89 -11.14
N VAL A 278 -14.66 -6.02 -10.39
CA VAL A 278 -16.01 -6.29 -9.87
C VAL A 278 -17.04 -6.42 -11.01
N ILE A 279 -16.93 -5.59 -12.06
CA ILE A 279 -17.78 -5.71 -13.26
C ILE A 279 -17.57 -7.06 -13.96
N VAL A 280 -16.30 -7.48 -14.10
CA VAL A 280 -15.96 -8.77 -14.68
C VAL A 280 -16.59 -9.90 -13.87
N VAL A 281 -16.40 -9.92 -12.55
CA VAL A 281 -16.89 -10.99 -11.67
C VAL A 281 -18.42 -10.99 -11.55
N GLY A 282 -19.05 -9.83 -11.42
CA GLY A 282 -20.50 -9.73 -11.20
C GLY A 282 -21.34 -9.93 -12.46
N TRP A 283 -20.81 -9.58 -13.64
CA TRP A 283 -21.59 -9.53 -14.89
C TRP A 283 -20.97 -10.26 -16.07
N LEU A 284 -19.68 -10.05 -16.38
CA LEU A 284 -19.08 -10.63 -17.59
C LEU A 284 -18.81 -12.13 -17.44
N PHE A 285 -18.20 -12.54 -16.34
CA PHE A 285 -18.08 -13.95 -15.95
C PHE A 285 -19.42 -14.48 -15.40
N GLY A 286 -20.24 -13.61 -14.82
CA GLY A 286 -21.60 -13.91 -14.39
C GLY A 286 -21.66 -14.44 -12.96
N SER A 287 -22.55 -13.84 -12.16
CA SER A 287 -22.56 -14.01 -10.71
C SER A 287 -22.73 -15.43 -10.19
N LYS A 288 -23.50 -16.29 -10.88
CA LYS A 288 -23.67 -17.69 -10.48
C LYS A 288 -22.37 -18.48 -10.56
N ARG A 289 -21.66 -18.38 -11.69
CA ARG A 289 -20.36 -19.05 -11.88
C ARG A 289 -19.33 -18.53 -10.90
N SER A 290 -19.27 -17.21 -10.72
CA SER A 290 -18.39 -16.59 -9.72
C SER A 290 -18.65 -17.11 -8.31
N LEU A 291 -19.93 -17.23 -7.92
CA LEU A 291 -20.31 -17.73 -6.61
C LEU A 291 -20.01 -19.23 -6.43
N GLU A 292 -20.21 -20.03 -7.48
CA GLU A 292 -19.87 -21.45 -7.49
C GLU A 292 -18.37 -21.66 -7.28
N GLU A 293 -17.52 -20.95 -8.03
CA GLU A 293 -16.06 -20.99 -7.86
C GLU A 293 -15.65 -20.47 -6.49
N MET A 294 -16.26 -19.38 -6.01
CA MET A 294 -15.95 -18.81 -4.70
C MET A 294 -16.31 -19.76 -3.55
N ASN A 295 -17.43 -20.49 -3.65
CA ASN A 295 -17.89 -21.44 -2.64
C ASN A 295 -17.26 -22.83 -2.79
N ARG A 296 -16.49 -23.07 -3.85
CA ARG A 296 -15.79 -24.33 -4.06
C ARG A 296 -14.75 -24.53 -2.96
N GLY A 297 -14.70 -25.73 -2.38
CA GLY A 297 -13.79 -26.05 -1.28
C GLY A 297 -14.08 -25.34 0.06
N SER A 298 -14.99 -24.36 0.07
CA SER A 298 -15.17 -23.48 1.23
C SER A 298 -16.00 -24.11 2.34
N TYR A 299 -15.51 -24.02 3.58
CA TYR A 299 -16.23 -24.46 4.78
C TYR A 299 -17.45 -23.58 5.06
N TRP A 300 -17.31 -22.26 4.84
CA TRP A 300 -18.41 -21.31 4.93
C TRP A 300 -18.84 -20.86 3.54
N LYS A 301 -20.08 -21.17 3.17
CA LYS A 301 -20.64 -20.77 1.88
C LYS A 301 -21.31 -19.40 1.97
N ILE A 302 -20.97 -18.54 1.02
CA ILE A 302 -21.62 -17.27 0.81
C ILE A 302 -22.95 -17.49 0.10
N SER A 303 -24.00 -16.80 0.57
CA SER A 303 -25.33 -16.90 -0.04
C SER A 303 -25.39 -16.14 -1.36
N GLU A 304 -26.22 -16.62 -2.29
CA GLU A 304 -26.45 -15.95 -3.57
C GLU A 304 -27.02 -14.53 -3.39
N ALA A 305 -27.90 -14.34 -2.40
CA ALA A 305 -28.46 -13.04 -2.08
C ALA A 305 -27.35 -12.05 -1.65
N PHE A 306 -26.49 -12.44 -0.70
CA PHE A 306 -25.40 -11.59 -0.24
C PHE A 306 -24.42 -11.28 -1.37
N PHE A 307 -24.00 -12.29 -2.13
CA PHE A 307 -23.10 -12.10 -3.26
C PHE A 307 -23.68 -11.14 -4.30
N ASN A 308 -24.93 -11.34 -4.71
CA ASN A 308 -25.55 -10.47 -5.71
C ASN A 308 -25.71 -9.04 -5.20
N VAL A 309 -26.12 -8.84 -3.94
CA VAL A 309 -26.23 -7.49 -3.35
C VAL A 309 -24.86 -6.81 -3.30
N MET A 310 -23.83 -7.49 -2.80
CA MET A 310 -22.51 -6.90 -2.61
C MET A 310 -21.77 -6.69 -3.92
N ILE A 311 -21.68 -7.70 -4.78
CA ILE A 311 -20.84 -7.70 -5.97
C ILE A 311 -21.54 -7.05 -7.17
N LYS A 312 -22.87 -7.20 -7.33
CA LYS A 312 -23.58 -6.58 -8.47
C LYS A 312 -24.13 -5.19 -8.19
N TRP A 313 -24.27 -4.80 -6.93
CA TRP A 313 -24.92 -3.52 -6.62
C TRP A 313 -24.07 -2.62 -5.71
N VAL A 314 -23.81 -3.04 -4.47
CA VAL A 314 -23.19 -2.16 -3.46
C VAL A 314 -21.77 -1.76 -3.84
N THR A 315 -20.88 -2.73 -4.07
CA THR A 315 -19.48 -2.48 -4.42
C THR A 315 -19.32 -1.66 -5.71
N PRO A 316 -19.96 -2.01 -6.84
CA PRO A 316 -19.79 -1.28 -8.09
C PRO A 316 -20.40 0.13 -8.01
N LEU A 317 -21.54 0.32 -7.31
CA LEU A 317 -22.10 1.64 -7.08
C LEU A 317 -21.19 2.48 -6.19
N ALA A 318 -20.69 1.92 -5.08
CA ALA A 318 -19.77 2.60 -4.18
C ALA A 318 -18.49 3.02 -4.91
N ALA A 319 -17.88 2.11 -5.68
CA ALA A 319 -16.68 2.39 -6.48
C ALA A 319 -16.94 3.43 -7.57
N ALA A 320 -18.09 3.38 -8.27
CA ALA A 320 -18.46 4.37 -9.27
C ALA A 320 -18.64 5.77 -8.65
N ILE A 321 -19.33 5.84 -7.52
CA ILE A 321 -19.49 7.09 -6.77
C ILE A 321 -18.11 7.61 -6.33
N LEU A 322 -17.28 6.74 -5.74
CA LEU A 322 -15.92 7.07 -5.32
C LEU A 322 -15.11 7.69 -6.45
N LEU A 323 -15.15 7.06 -7.63
CA LEU A 323 -14.45 7.52 -8.82
C LEU A 323 -14.97 8.87 -9.32
N ILE A 324 -16.28 9.09 -9.36
CA ILE A 324 -16.88 10.37 -9.79
C ILE A 324 -16.40 11.50 -8.89
N PHE A 325 -16.43 11.32 -7.57
CA PHE A 325 -16.04 12.36 -6.64
C PHE A 325 -14.53 12.55 -6.54
N SER A 326 -13.75 11.46 -6.56
CA SER A 326 -12.29 11.55 -6.69
C SER A 326 -11.92 12.33 -7.95
N THR A 327 -12.59 12.10 -9.07
CA THR A 327 -12.35 12.84 -10.32
C THR A 327 -12.62 14.33 -10.14
N LYS A 328 -13.71 14.71 -9.48
CA LYS A 328 -14.01 16.12 -9.18
C LYS A 328 -12.92 16.77 -8.32
N ASP A 329 -12.46 16.06 -7.29
CA ASP A 329 -11.43 16.57 -6.40
C ASP A 329 -10.07 16.66 -7.11
N TYR A 330 -9.77 15.72 -8.02
CA TYR A 330 -8.56 15.75 -8.83
C TYR A 330 -8.56 16.92 -9.82
N ILE A 331 -9.71 17.23 -10.42
CA ILE A 331 -9.89 18.42 -11.28
C ILE A 331 -9.65 19.69 -10.47
N LYS A 332 -10.25 19.81 -9.27
CA LYS A 332 -10.08 20.97 -8.39
C LYS A 332 -8.64 21.15 -7.91
N ALA A 333 -7.99 20.05 -7.53
CA ALA A 333 -6.58 20.04 -7.15
C ALA A 333 -5.64 20.29 -8.35
N GLY A 334 -6.17 20.25 -9.58
CA GLY A 334 -5.44 20.53 -10.80
C GLY A 334 -4.52 19.40 -11.25
N TYR A 335 -4.73 18.16 -10.80
CA TYR A 335 -3.95 17.01 -11.28
C TYR A 335 -4.09 16.80 -12.80
N PHE A 336 -5.21 17.20 -13.39
CA PHE A 336 -5.41 17.15 -14.85
C PHE A 336 -4.75 18.32 -15.62
N LYS A 337 -4.22 19.34 -14.93
CA LYS A 337 -3.47 20.42 -15.57
C LYS A 337 -2.10 19.90 -16.00
N ILE A 338 -1.48 20.56 -16.99
CA ILE A 338 -0.08 20.30 -17.36
C ILE A 338 0.81 20.50 -16.12
N ILE A 339 0.64 21.61 -15.41
CA ILE A 339 1.32 21.87 -14.14
C ILE A 339 0.29 21.72 -13.02
N PRO A 340 0.40 20.69 -12.16
CA PRO A 340 -0.49 20.52 -11.02
C PRO A 340 -0.40 21.65 -10.01
N SER A 341 -1.51 21.95 -9.34
CA SER A 341 -1.58 23.07 -8.41
C SER A 341 -0.66 22.89 -7.18
N PHE A 342 -0.27 21.66 -6.83
CA PHE A 342 0.63 21.39 -5.70
C PHE A 342 2.10 21.74 -5.99
N VAL A 343 2.50 21.86 -7.27
CA VAL A 343 3.84 22.32 -7.68
C VAL A 343 3.84 23.70 -8.33
N GLU A 344 2.68 24.34 -8.47
CA GLU A 344 2.53 25.63 -9.15
C GLU A 344 3.42 26.73 -8.55
N LYS A 345 3.64 26.67 -7.23
CA LYS A 345 4.50 27.63 -6.50
C LYS A 345 5.97 27.24 -6.44
N THR A 346 6.33 26.05 -6.95
CA THR A 346 7.67 25.48 -6.83
C THR A 346 8.17 24.98 -8.20
N PRO A 347 8.57 25.89 -9.12
CA PRO A 347 8.88 25.54 -10.51
C PRO A 347 9.96 24.47 -10.69
N ILE A 348 10.91 24.37 -9.75
CA ILE A 348 11.97 23.35 -9.76
C ILE A 348 11.45 21.91 -9.67
N LEU A 349 10.21 21.71 -9.17
CA LEU A 349 9.55 20.40 -9.06
C LEU A 349 8.78 20.00 -10.31
N VAL A 350 8.49 20.95 -11.21
CA VAL A 350 7.69 20.69 -12.41
C VAL A 350 8.31 19.61 -13.31
N PRO A 351 9.62 19.61 -13.61
CA PRO A 351 10.23 18.54 -14.42
C PRO A 351 10.09 17.15 -13.82
N TRP A 352 10.09 17.04 -12.48
CA TRP A 352 9.94 15.77 -11.78
C TRP A 352 8.54 15.20 -11.93
N VAL A 353 7.51 16.05 -11.79
CA VAL A 353 6.12 15.68 -12.05
C VAL A 353 5.93 15.24 -13.50
N GLN A 354 6.50 15.95 -14.48
CA GLN A 354 6.42 15.50 -15.88
C GLN A 354 7.16 14.20 -16.12
N GLY A 355 8.33 14.01 -15.49
CA GLY A 355 9.08 12.76 -15.54
C GLY A 355 8.26 11.58 -15.02
N ALA A 356 7.56 11.75 -13.88
CA ALA A 356 6.64 10.76 -13.33
C ALA A 356 5.52 10.40 -14.31
N ARG A 357 4.92 11.39 -14.98
CA ARG A 357 3.85 11.17 -15.98
C ARG A 357 4.34 10.45 -17.23
N VAL A 358 5.50 10.84 -17.76
CA VAL A 358 6.10 10.18 -18.93
C VAL A 358 6.41 8.72 -18.60
N LEU A 359 7.00 8.47 -17.42
CA LEU A 359 7.26 7.12 -16.94
C LEU A 359 5.96 6.32 -16.77
N LEU A 360 4.93 6.91 -16.17
CA LEU A 360 3.63 6.28 -15.99
C LEU A 360 3.01 5.88 -17.34
N LEU A 361 2.98 6.79 -18.31
CA LEU A 361 2.47 6.52 -19.66
C LEU A 361 3.28 5.43 -20.35
N PHE A 362 4.61 5.47 -20.22
CA PHE A 362 5.49 4.44 -20.77
C PHE A 362 5.19 3.06 -20.19
N ILE A 363 5.07 2.94 -18.87
CA ILE A 363 4.75 1.67 -18.18
C ILE A 363 3.35 1.19 -18.58
N LEU A 364 2.36 2.07 -18.66
CA LEU A 364 1.01 1.72 -19.08
C LEU A 364 0.97 1.20 -20.53
N ILE A 365 1.67 1.85 -21.45
CA ILE A 365 1.76 1.41 -22.85
C ILE A 365 2.48 0.05 -22.93
N LEU A 366 3.58 -0.10 -22.20
CA LEU A 366 4.32 -1.36 -22.15
C LEU A 366 3.46 -2.50 -21.60
N GLY A 367 2.80 -2.29 -20.46
CA GLY A 367 1.92 -3.27 -19.83
C GLY A 367 0.70 -3.61 -20.69
N PHE A 368 0.07 -2.62 -21.34
CA PHE A 368 -1.02 -2.86 -22.27
C PHE A 368 -0.56 -3.69 -23.48
N THR A 369 0.61 -3.37 -24.04
CA THR A 369 1.17 -4.08 -25.19
C THR A 369 1.49 -5.53 -24.83
N GLU A 370 2.14 -5.74 -23.68
CA GLU A 370 2.45 -7.06 -23.14
C GLU A 370 1.16 -7.87 -22.96
N ALA A 371 0.18 -7.35 -22.22
CA ALA A 371 -1.09 -8.02 -21.97
C ALA A 371 -1.83 -8.34 -23.27
N TYR A 372 -1.89 -7.40 -24.22
CA TYR A 372 -2.52 -7.61 -25.52
C TYR A 372 -1.86 -8.75 -26.32
N VAL A 373 -0.52 -8.74 -26.41
CA VAL A 373 0.25 -9.77 -27.11
C VAL A 373 0.08 -11.12 -26.44
N THR A 374 0.15 -11.17 -25.11
CA THR A 374 -0.02 -12.39 -24.32
C THR A 374 -1.41 -12.98 -24.48
N ILE A 375 -2.47 -12.16 -24.38
CA ILE A 375 -3.86 -12.60 -24.60
C ILE A 375 -4.03 -13.14 -26.03
N LYS A 376 -3.53 -12.43 -27.04
CA LYS A 376 -3.61 -12.87 -28.43
C LYS A 376 -2.86 -14.18 -28.66
N ARG A 377 -1.69 -14.36 -28.03
CA ARG A 377 -0.88 -15.57 -28.12
C ARG A 377 -1.53 -16.78 -27.44
N LYS A 378 -2.04 -16.61 -26.21
CA LYS A 378 -2.65 -17.68 -25.40
C LYS A 378 -4.06 -18.03 -25.89
N TYR A 379 -4.91 -17.04 -26.15
CA TYR A 379 -6.33 -17.24 -26.44
C TYR A 379 -6.71 -17.07 -27.92
N GLY A 380 -5.91 -16.33 -28.71
CA GLY A 380 -6.17 -16.19 -30.15
C GLY A 380 -6.07 -17.51 -30.92
N LYS A 381 -5.24 -18.45 -30.47
CA LYS A 381 -5.17 -19.82 -31.03
C LYS A 381 -6.40 -20.67 -30.67
N ALA A 382 -7.01 -20.44 -29.51
CA ALA A 382 -8.22 -21.17 -29.10
C ALA A 382 -9.44 -20.81 -29.96
N GLN A 383 -9.55 -19.56 -30.41
CA GLN A 383 -10.59 -19.12 -31.35
C GLN A 383 -10.38 -19.65 -32.77
N ALA A 384 -9.12 -19.69 -33.26
CA ALA A 384 -8.82 -20.28 -34.58
C ALA A 384 -9.12 -21.79 -34.66
N GLY A 385 -8.93 -22.52 -33.55
CA GLY A 385 -9.26 -23.96 -33.46
C GLY A 385 -10.76 -24.26 -33.35
N GLN A 386 -11.58 -23.31 -32.86
CA GLN A 386 -13.04 -23.44 -32.83
C GLN A 386 -13.67 -23.07 -34.18
N SER A 387 -13.13 -22.07 -34.91
CA SER A 387 -13.57 -21.74 -36.27
C SER A 387 -13.15 -22.75 -37.35
N ALA A 388 -12.20 -23.65 -37.07
CA ALA A 388 -11.86 -24.76 -37.96
C ALA A 388 -12.71 -26.03 -37.71
N LYS A 389 -13.54 -26.03 -36.66
CA LYS A 389 -14.44 -27.13 -36.28
C LYS A 389 -15.93 -26.77 -36.37
N ALA A 390 -16.25 -25.51 -36.65
CA ALA A 390 -17.56 -25.05 -37.10
C ALA A 390 -17.51 -24.87 -38.62
#